data_AF-A0A2B7ZYU7-F1
#
_entry.id   AF-A0A2B7ZYU7-F1
#
_cell.length_a   1.000
_cell.length_b   1.000
_cell.length_c   1.000
_cell.angle_alpha   90.00
_cell.angle_beta   90.00
_cell.angle_gamma   90.00
#
_symmetry.space_group_name_H-M   'P 1'
#
loop_
_entity.id
_entity.type
_entity.pdbx_description
1 polymer ?
#
loop_
_entity_poly.entity_id
_entity_poly.type
_entity_poly.pdbx_seq_one_letter_code
_entity_poly.pdbx_strand_id
1 'polypeptide(L)'
;NKILKERFLELAYEGHRWHDLKRMLSPEAMIQWLQNEKYKNKEGRWVSFPYGSNLTPHRLLLPIPQVALDTNPNLVQNPGY
;
A
#
# COMPACT_ATOMS: atom_id res chain seq x y z
N ASN A 1 4.23 -1.58 -20.64
CA ASN A 1 5.47 -1.28 -19.89
C ASN A 1 6.15 -2.60 -19.49
N LYS A 2 7.07 -3.11 -20.32
CA LYS A 2 7.63 -4.48 -20.19
C LYS A 2 8.40 -4.66 -18.87
N ILE A 3 9.17 -3.65 -18.47
CA ILE A 3 10.02 -3.68 -17.26
C ILE A 3 9.21 -3.92 -15.98
N LEU A 4 8.06 -3.25 -15.84
CA LEU A 4 7.23 -3.38 -14.64
C LEU A 4 6.57 -4.75 -14.51
N LYS A 5 6.28 -5.39 -15.65
CA LYS A 5 5.76 -6.75 -15.68
C LYS A 5 6.85 -7.73 -15.24
N GLU A 6 8.06 -7.61 -15.78
CA GLU A 6 9.19 -8.47 -15.37
C GLU A 6 9.48 -8.30 -13.88
N ARG A 7 9.56 -7.06 -13.36
CA ARG A 7 9.76 -6.83 -11.92
C ARG A 7 8.71 -7.49 -11.04
N PHE A 8 7.45 -7.50 -11.46
CA PHE A 8 6.38 -8.16 -10.69
C PHE A 8 6.54 -9.68 -10.65
N LEU A 9 7.02 -10.27 -11.76
CA LEU A 9 7.23 -11.71 -11.86
C LEU A 9 8.51 -12.16 -11.15
N GLU A 10 9.62 -11.46 -11.39
CA GLU A 10 10.95 -11.78 -10.86
C GLU A 10 11.04 -11.58 -9.35
N LEU A 11 10.42 -10.52 -8.82
CA LEU A 11 10.56 -10.11 -7.42
C LEU A 11 9.30 -10.39 -6.59
N ALA A 12 8.57 -11.44 -6.97
CA ALA A 12 7.33 -11.82 -6.30
C ALA A 12 7.61 -12.25 -4.86
N TYR A 13 6.80 -11.77 -3.92
CA TYR A 13 6.91 -12.06 -2.48
C TYR A 13 8.17 -11.54 -1.77
N GLU A 14 8.96 -10.67 -2.41
CA GLU A 14 10.18 -10.06 -1.84
C GLU A 14 9.95 -8.64 -1.28
N GLY A 15 8.71 -8.24 -1.07
CA GLY A 15 8.38 -6.92 -0.49
C GLY A 15 8.45 -5.73 -1.46
N HIS A 16 8.84 -5.93 -2.72
CA HIS A 16 8.95 -4.84 -3.70
C HIS A 16 7.62 -4.28 -4.18
N ARG A 17 6.57 -5.11 -4.22
CA ARG A 17 5.29 -4.75 -4.86
C ARG A 17 4.66 -3.48 -4.29
N TRP A 18 4.70 -3.31 -2.96
CA TRP A 18 4.12 -2.15 -2.29
C TRP A 18 4.81 -0.84 -2.70
N HIS A 19 6.15 -0.84 -2.69
CA HIS A 19 6.95 0.33 -3.07
C HIS A 19 6.87 0.63 -4.57
N ASP A 20 6.78 -0.42 -5.41
CA ASP A 20 6.57 -0.26 -6.85
C ASP A 20 5.22 0.39 -7.17
N LEU A 21 4.14 0.02 -6.46
CA LEU A 21 2.83 0.66 -6.63
C LEU A 21 2.86 2.12 -6.16
N LYS A 22 3.43 2.39 -4.97
CA LYS A 22 3.52 3.75 -4.42
C LYS A 22 4.26 4.75 -5.30
N ARG A 23 5.36 4.33 -5.95
CA ARG A 23 6.16 5.23 -6.79
C ARG A 23 5.53 5.48 -8.15
N MET A 24 4.60 4.62 -8.58
CA MET A 24 4.00 4.68 -9.92
C MET A 24 2.60 5.28 -9.94
N LEU A 25 1.85 5.13 -8.85
CA LEU A 25 0.46 5.53 -8.75
C LEU A 25 0.32 6.71 -7.81
N SER A 26 -0.67 7.58 -8.07
CA SER A 26 -1.12 8.51 -7.04
C SER A 26 -1.74 7.74 -5.86
N PRO A 27 -1.81 8.34 -4.66
CA PRO A 27 -2.49 7.73 -3.52
C PRO A 27 -3.91 7.24 -3.85
N GLU A 28 -4.68 8.06 -4.57
CA GLU A 28 -6.06 7.77 -4.96
C GLU A 28 -6.12 6.60 -5.94
N ALA A 29 -5.23 6.58 -6.94
CA ALA A 29 -5.15 5.50 -7.90
C ALA A 29 -4.72 4.17 -7.25
N MET A 30 -3.81 4.23 -6.27
CA MET A 30 -3.39 3.05 -5.51
C MET A 30 -4.52 2.51 -4.62
N ILE A 31 -5.27 3.39 -3.96
CA ILE A 31 -6.44 3.00 -3.16
C ILE A 31 -7.51 2.37 -4.04
N GLN A 32 -7.85 3.00 -5.17
CA GLN A 32 -8.82 2.45 -6.11
C GLN A 32 -8.37 1.09 -6.65
N TRP A 33 -7.08 0.92 -6.95
CA TRP A 33 -6.53 -0.37 -7.38
C TRP A 33 -6.71 -1.45 -6.29
N LEU A 34 -6.32 -1.16 -5.05
CA LEU A 34 -6.44 -2.09 -3.92
C LEU A 34 -7.89 -2.42 -3.54
N GLN A 35 -8.82 -1.46 -3.67
CA GLN A 35 -10.24 -1.66 -3.42
C GLN A 35 -10.92 -2.54 -4.48
N ASN A 36 -10.45 -2.45 -5.72
CA ASN A 36 -10.96 -3.24 -6.83
C ASN A 36 -10.31 -4.63 -6.95
N GLU A 37 -9.22 -4.87 -6.21
CA GLU A 37 -8.51 -6.14 -6.22
C GLU A 37 -9.41 -7.26 -5.65
N LYS A 38 -9.48 -8.37 -6.39
CA LYS A 38 -10.28 -9.55 -6.02
C LYS A 38 -9.40 -10.78 -6.05
N TYR A 39 -9.69 -11.72 -5.16
CA TYR A 39 -9.07 -13.02 -5.14
C TYR A 39 -10.13 -14.11 -5.10
N LYS A 40 -9.76 -15.32 -5.53
CA LYS A 40 -10.60 -16.51 -5.33
C LYS A 40 -10.41 -17.00 -3.90
N ASN A 41 -11.49 -17.08 -3.16
CA ASN A 41 -11.46 -17.72 -1.85
C ASN A 41 -11.37 -19.26 -1.97
N LYS A 42 -11.37 -19.97 -0.84
CA LYS A 42 -11.28 -21.45 -0.80
C LYS A 42 -12.43 -22.16 -1.54
N GLU A 43 -13.57 -21.50 -1.70
CA GLU A 43 -14.73 -22.02 -2.45
C GLU A 43 -14.71 -21.60 -3.92
N GLY A 44 -13.63 -20.97 -4.41
CA GLY A 44 -13.47 -20.54 -5.79
C GLY A 44 -14.24 -19.28 -6.18
N ARG A 45 -14.89 -18.60 -5.23
CA ARG A 45 -15.67 -17.38 -5.46
C ARG A 45 -14.75 -16.16 -5.47
N TRP A 46 -14.99 -15.24 -6.40
CA TRP A 46 -14.32 -13.95 -6.42
C TRP A 46 -14.83 -13.07 -5.29
N VAL A 47 -13.95 -12.72 -4.37
CA VAL A 47 -14.24 -11.84 -3.23
C VAL A 47 -13.24 -10.68 -3.21
N SER A 48 -13.66 -9.53 -2.71
CA SER A 48 -12.79 -8.35 -2.59
C SER A 48 -11.66 -8.62 -1.61
N PHE A 49 -10.49 -8.07 -1.89
CA PHE A 49 -9.34 -8.15 -1.01
C PHE A 49 -9.68 -7.52 0.36
N PRO A 50 -9.52 -8.24 1.49
CA PRO A 50 -10.09 -7.84 2.77
C PRO A 50 -9.47 -6.56 3.33
N TYR A 51 -8.29 -6.17 2.87
CA TYR A 51 -7.55 -5.01 3.35
C TYR A 51 -7.71 -3.76 2.47
N GLY A 52 -8.42 -3.85 1.33
CA GLY A 52 -8.63 -2.72 0.43
C GLY A 52 -9.79 -1.80 0.84
N SER A 53 -10.85 -2.36 1.44
CA SER A 53 -12.14 -1.67 1.64
C SER A 53 -12.06 -0.42 2.51
N ASN A 54 -11.23 -0.41 3.56
CA ASN A 54 -11.10 0.70 4.51
C ASN A 54 -9.78 1.47 4.35
N LEU A 55 -9.21 1.48 3.14
CA LEU A 55 -7.94 2.15 2.88
C LEU A 55 -8.15 3.65 2.65
N THR A 56 -7.40 4.45 3.41
CA THR A 56 -7.35 5.92 3.33
C THR A 56 -5.95 6.38 2.93
N PRO A 57 -5.75 7.59 2.38
CA PRO A 57 -4.43 8.04 1.91
C PRO A 57 -3.35 8.00 3.00
N HIS A 58 -3.67 8.35 4.24
CA HIS A 58 -2.70 8.30 5.35
C HIS A 58 -2.20 6.88 5.64
N ARG A 59 -3.03 5.84 5.42
CA ARG A 59 -2.62 4.42 5.59
C ARG A 59 -1.64 3.92 4.54
N LEU A 60 -1.31 4.73 3.53
CA LEU A 60 -0.27 4.38 2.60
C LEU A 60 1.11 4.60 3.22
N LEU A 61 1.30 5.53 4.17
CA LEU A 61 2.62 5.82 4.76
C LEU A 61 2.64 5.38 6.23
N LEU A 62 3.70 4.73 6.69
CA LEU A 62 3.80 4.37 8.10
C LEU A 62 3.92 5.64 8.96
N PRO A 63 3.33 5.67 10.17
CA PRO A 63 3.50 6.80 11.07
C PRO A 63 4.97 6.93 11.48
N ILE A 64 5.39 8.17 11.71
CA ILE A 64 6.62 8.43 12.43
C ILE A 64 6.47 7.85 13.85
N PRO A 65 7.45 7.09 14.35
CA PRO A 65 7.37 6.49 15.69
C PRO A 65 7.15 7.55 16.78
N GLN A 66 6.25 7.27 17.73
CA GLN A 66 5.90 8.23 18.79
C GLN A 66 7.12 8.68 19.59
N VAL A 67 8.02 7.76 19.92
CA VAL A 67 9.28 8.07 20.64
C VAL A 67 10.12 9.13 19.92
N ALA A 68 10.11 9.14 18.57
CA ALA A 68 10.83 10.14 17.79
C ALA A 68 10.18 11.53 17.89
N LEU A 69 8.85 11.60 17.94
CA LEU A 69 8.10 12.84 18.16
C LEU A 69 8.30 13.37 19.58
N ASP A 70 8.26 12.48 20.58
CA ASP A 70 8.47 12.85 21.98
C ASP A 70 9.88 13.41 22.24
N THR A 71 10.88 12.93 21.47
CA THR A 71 12.29 13.35 21.61
C THR A 71 12.59 14.66 20.87
N ASN A 72 11.92 14.93 19.74
CA ASN A 72 12.20 16.09 18.90
C ASN A 72 10.93 16.94 18.72
N PRO A 73 10.78 18.06 19.46
CA PRO A 73 9.58 18.90 19.38
C PRO A 73 9.41 19.61 18.03
N ASN A 74 10.45 19.66 17.19
CA ASN A 74 10.36 20.19 15.83
C ASN A 74 9.91 19.15 14.80
N LEU A 75 9.79 17.87 15.19
CA LEU A 75 9.33 16.81 14.31
C LEU A 75 7.80 16.79 14.28
N VAL A 76 7.23 16.88 13.07
CA VAL A 76 5.79 16.83 12.84
C VAL A 76 5.41 15.49 12.24
N GLN A 77 4.28 14.94 12.67
CA GLN A 77 3.76 13.66 12.17
C GLN A 77 3.34 13.76 10.69
N ASN A 78 3.34 12.61 10.01
CA ASN A 78 2.76 12.46 8.68
C ASN A 78 1.26 12.83 8.67
N PRO A 79 0.73 13.44 7.60
CA PRO A 79 -0.67 13.85 7.54
C PRO A 79 -1.65 12.69 7.82
N GLY A 80 -2.60 12.92 8.74
CA GLY A 80 -3.67 11.97 9.08
C GLY A 80 -3.35 10.98 10.20
N TYR A 81 -2.22 11.15 10.90
CA TYR A 81 -1.86 10.44 12.13
C TYR A 81 -1.82 11.40 13.32
#